data_AF-A0A556MIH7-F1
#
_entry.id   AF-A0A556MIH7-F1
#
_cell.length_a   1.000
_cell.length_b   1.000
_cell.length_c   1.000
_cell.angle_alpha   90.00
_cell.angle_beta   90.00
_cell.angle_gamma   90.00
#
_symmetry.space_group_name_H-M   'P 1'
#
loop_
_entity.id
_entity.type
_entity.pdbx_description
1 polymer ?
#
loop_
_entity_poly.entity_id
_entity_poly.type
_entity_poly.pdbx_seq_one_letter_code
_entity_poly.pdbx_strand_id
1 'polypeptide(L)'
;MERPTKVDELLKNINNIHELGRQRAFELGNPFYAQYSGDGEYYTKEMPDGERFLVDIEVITNDHNIPVEIKDTIIKKLGRR
;
A
#
# COMPACT_ATOMS: atom_id res chain seq x y z
N MET A 1 -29.22 -6.64 -21.02
CA MET A 1 -27.80 -7.00 -20.89
C MET A 1 -27.01 -5.75 -21.20
N GLU A 2 -26.64 -5.01 -20.16
CA GLU A 2 -25.81 -3.81 -20.33
C GLU A 2 -24.41 -4.24 -20.79
N ARG A 3 -23.90 -3.61 -21.85
CA ARG A 3 -22.56 -3.93 -22.38
C ARG A 3 -21.54 -3.47 -21.34
N PRO A 4 -20.55 -4.29 -20.96
CA PRO A 4 -19.46 -3.82 -20.11
C PRO A 4 -18.80 -2.65 -20.83
N THR A 5 -18.71 -1.53 -20.14
CA THR A 5 -18.03 -0.36 -20.69
C THR A 5 -16.55 -0.70 -20.83
N LYS A 6 -15.83 -0.13 -21.79
CA LYS A 6 -14.36 -0.31 -21.90
C LYS A 6 -13.63 -0.06 -20.57
N VAL A 7 -14.25 0.74 -19.70
CA VAL A 7 -13.80 0.99 -18.32
C VAL A 7 -13.83 -0.29 -17.50
N ASP A 8 -14.89 -1.10 -17.52
CA ASP A 8 -14.97 -2.36 -16.77
C ASP A 8 -13.87 -3.37 -17.16
N GLU A 9 -13.52 -3.43 -18.45
CA GLU A 9 -12.42 -4.27 -18.93
C GLU A 9 -11.04 -3.77 -18.47
N LEU A 10 -10.85 -2.45 -18.38
CA LEU A 10 -9.63 -1.84 -17.84
C LEU A 10 -9.55 -2.02 -16.31
N LEU A 11 -10.67 -1.95 -15.60
CA LEU A 11 -10.77 -2.10 -14.15
C LEU A 11 -10.61 -3.56 -13.69
N LYS A 12 -10.90 -4.56 -14.54
CA LYS A 12 -10.75 -5.99 -14.23
C LYS A 12 -9.40 -6.37 -13.61
N ASN A 13 -8.33 -5.73 -14.07
CA ASN A 13 -6.96 -6.02 -13.63
C ASN A 13 -6.51 -5.12 -12.47
N ILE A 14 -7.28 -4.09 -12.09
CA ILE A 14 -6.94 -3.19 -10.97
C ILE A 14 -6.91 -3.92 -9.64
N ASN A 15 -7.77 -4.93 -9.47
CA ASN A 15 -7.75 -5.78 -8.27
C ASN A 15 -6.38 -6.44 -8.03
N ASN A 16 -5.57 -6.61 -9.08
CA ASN A 16 -4.22 -7.17 -8.99
C ASN A 16 -3.12 -6.09 -8.79
N ILE A 17 -3.40 -4.81 -9.02
CA ILE A 17 -2.38 -3.75 -8.92
C ILE A 17 -1.84 -3.63 -7.50
N HIS A 18 -2.71 -3.78 -6.49
CA HIS A 18 -2.28 -3.79 -5.10
C HIS A 18 -1.35 -4.96 -4.76
N GLU A 19 -1.66 -6.16 -5.26
CA GLU A 19 -0.81 -7.34 -5.06
C GLU A 19 0.52 -7.23 -5.82
N LEU A 20 0.49 -6.72 -7.05
CA LEU A 20 1.68 -6.44 -7.86
C LEU A 20 2.57 -5.38 -7.21
N GLY A 21 1.98 -4.31 -6.66
CA GLY A 21 2.69 -3.26 -5.93
C GLY A 21 3.36 -3.81 -4.67
N ARG A 22 2.63 -4.63 -3.89
CA ARG A 22 3.17 -5.33 -2.72
C ARG A 22 4.31 -6.27 -3.09
N GLN A 23 4.11 -7.12 -4.10
CA GLN A 23 5.13 -8.03 -4.59
C GLN A 23 6.39 -7.26 -4.99
N ARG A 24 6.23 -6.18 -5.75
CA ARG A 24 7.37 -5.36 -6.19
C ARG A 24 8.08 -4.68 -5.03
N ALA A 25 7.36 -4.18 -4.04
CA ALA A 25 7.97 -3.60 -2.84
C ALA A 25 8.86 -4.63 -2.15
N PHE A 26 8.37 -5.88 -2.00
CA PHE A 26 9.12 -6.95 -1.33
C PHE A 26 10.31 -7.45 -2.12
N GLU A 27 10.20 -7.54 -3.45
CA GLU A 27 11.34 -7.86 -4.33
C GLU A 27 12.50 -6.85 -4.16
N LEU A 28 12.17 -5.59 -3.84
CA LEU A 28 13.15 -4.53 -3.58
C LEU A 28 13.60 -4.46 -2.11
N GLY A 29 13.08 -5.34 -1.24
CA GLY A 29 13.35 -5.32 0.21
C GLY A 29 12.65 -4.19 0.97
N ASN A 30 11.69 -3.51 0.32
CA ASN A 30 10.97 -2.39 0.91
C ASN A 30 9.71 -2.85 1.65
N PRO A 31 9.29 -2.14 2.72
CA PRO A 31 7.96 -2.30 3.27
C PRO A 31 6.86 -1.91 2.27
N PHE A 32 5.70 -2.51 2.42
CA PHE A 32 4.48 -2.15 1.72
C PHE A 32 3.52 -1.45 2.68
N TYR A 33 2.96 -0.31 2.26
CA TYR A 33 2.02 0.46 3.06
C TYR A 33 0.64 0.42 2.41
N ALA A 34 -0.38 0.07 3.18
CA ALA A 34 -1.76 0.12 2.74
C ALA A 34 -2.68 0.46 3.92
N GLN A 35 -3.77 1.16 3.61
CA GLN A 35 -4.83 1.44 4.58
C GLN A 35 -5.93 0.39 4.42
N TYR A 36 -6.20 -0.37 5.47
CA TYR A 36 -7.27 -1.36 5.49
C TYR A 36 -8.49 -0.84 6.27
N SER A 37 -9.62 -1.53 6.09
CA SER A 37 -10.82 -1.25 6.88
C SER A 37 -10.53 -1.50 8.36
N GLY A 38 -10.64 -0.47 9.18
CA GLY A 38 -10.33 -0.49 10.61
C GLY A 38 -9.03 0.21 11.01
N ASP A 39 -8.19 0.64 10.06
CA ASP A 39 -6.94 1.35 10.35
C ASP A 39 -7.18 2.82 10.78
N GLY A 40 -8.36 3.37 10.50
CA GLY A 40 -8.70 4.75 10.86
C GLY A 40 -7.89 5.75 10.02
N GLU A 41 -7.09 6.59 10.68
CA GLU A 41 -6.16 7.53 10.04
C GLU A 41 -4.77 6.91 9.77
N TYR A 42 -4.50 5.73 10.33
CA TYR A 42 -3.20 5.07 10.23
C TYR A 42 -3.12 4.16 9.00
N TYR A 43 -1.93 3.58 8.81
CA TYR A 43 -1.61 2.66 7.74
C TYR A 43 -1.03 1.37 8.30
N THR A 44 -1.30 0.26 7.62
CA THR A 44 -0.60 -1.00 7.86
C THR A 44 0.69 -1.02 7.03
N LYS A 45 1.82 -1.12 7.73
CA LYS A 45 3.15 -1.41 7.18
C LYS A 45 3.39 -2.91 7.23
N GLU A 46 3.53 -3.56 6.08
CA GLU A 46 3.92 -4.97 5.94
C GLU A 46 5.38 -5.04 5.48
N MET A 47 6.21 -5.73 6.25
CA MET A 47 7.60 -6.01 5.92
C MET A 47 7.71 -7.22 4.99
N PRO A 48 8.78 -7.35 4.18
CA PRO A 48 8.98 -8.50 3.30
C PRO A 48 9.04 -9.86 4.02
N ASP A 49 9.42 -9.86 5.29
CA ASP A 49 9.44 -11.06 6.14
C ASP A 49 8.05 -11.42 6.72
N GLY A 50 7.03 -10.59 6.46
CA GLY A 50 5.66 -10.77 6.91
C GLY A 50 5.33 -10.08 8.24
N GLU A 51 6.27 -9.39 8.90
CA GLU A 51 5.95 -8.58 10.07
C GLU A 51 5.04 -7.41 9.69
N ARG A 52 4.05 -7.11 10.55
CA ARG A 52 3.06 -6.06 10.33
C ARG A 52 2.97 -5.10 11.49
N PHE A 53 2.83 -3.82 11.17
CA PHE A 53 2.73 -2.72 12.11
C PHE A 53 1.64 -1.75 11.66
N LEU A 54 0.92 -1.18 12.63
CA LEU A 54 0.11 0.00 12.42
C LEU A 54 1.03 1.21 12.60
N VAL A 55 1.08 2.08 11.60
CA VAL A 55 1.99 3.23 11.55
C VAL A 55 1.24 4.49 11.15
N ASP A 56 1.69 5.61 11.68
CA ASP A 56 1.40 6.92 11.08
C ASP A 56 2.44 7.23 10.00
N ILE A 57 2.05 7.90 8.91
CA ILE A 57 2.95 8.18 7.79
C ILE A 57 2.98 9.66 7.43
N GLU A 58 4.18 10.13 7.11
CA GLU A 58 4.42 11.40 6.44
C GLU A 58 5.02 11.11 5.06
N VAL A 59 4.34 11.56 4.01
CA VAL A 59 4.82 11.42 2.63
C VAL A 59 5.62 12.67 2.25
N ILE A 60 6.92 12.50 2.07
CA ILE A 60 7.81 13.58 1.66
C ILE A 60 7.85 13.62 0.13
N THR A 61 7.52 14.78 -0.43
CA THR A 61 7.52 15.02 -1.88
C THR A 61 8.65 15.94 -2.30
N ASN A 62 9.10 15.81 -3.54
CA ASN A 62 10.03 16.77 -4.16
C ASN A 62 9.30 18.04 -4.67
N ASP A 63 10.04 18.96 -5.29
CA ASP A 63 9.54 20.24 -5.84
C ASP A 63 8.44 20.08 -6.91
N HIS A 64 8.28 18.88 -7.47
CA HIS A 64 7.24 18.55 -8.44
C HIS A 64 6.04 17.81 -7.82
N ASN A 65 5.93 17.79 -6.48
CA ASN A 65 4.92 17.03 -5.73
C ASN A 65 4.97 15.51 -5.98
N ILE A 66 6.13 14.97 -6.37
CA ILE A 66 6.32 13.53 -6.55
C ILE A 66 6.79 12.94 -5.20
N PRO A 67 6.13 11.90 -4.67
CA PRO A 67 6.59 11.20 -3.47
C PRO A 67 7.99 10.61 -3.68
N VAL A 68 8.92 10.94 -2.78
CA VAL A 68 10.30 10.43 -2.81
C VAL A 68 10.67 9.63 -1.57
N GLU A 69 9.99 9.87 -0.45
CA GLU A 69 10.25 9.20 0.82
C GLU A 69 8.96 9.08 1.64
N ILE A 70 8.84 8.00 2.40
CA ILE A 70 7.83 7.83 3.43
C ILE A 70 8.56 7.76 4.77
N LYS A 71 8.21 8.64 5.69
CA LYS A 71 8.60 8.52 7.09
C LYS A 71 7.44 7.91 7.84
N ASP A 72 7.71 6.84 8.58
CA ASP A 72 6.68 6.17 9.38
C ASP A 72 7.04 6.15 10.86
N THR A 73 6.01 6.33 11.69
CA THR A 73 6.09 6.19 13.14
C THR A 73 5.27 4.98 13.56
N ILE A 74 5.92 4.01 14.20
CA ILE A 74 5.24 2.79 14.67
C ILE A 74 4.32 3.12 15.83
N ILE A 75 3.02 2.88 15.63
CA ILE A 75 1.98 3.03 16.66
C ILE A 75 1.78 1.71 17.40
N LYS A 76 1.71 0.60 16.66
CA LYS A 76 1.43 -0.72 17.23
C LYS A 76 1.97 -1.86 16.37
N LYS A 77 2.47 -2.93 16.99
CA LYS A 77 2.75 -4.19 16.29
C LYS A 77 1.46 -5.01 16.12
N LEU A 78 1.17 -5.41 14.89
CA LEU A 78 -0.02 -6.19 14.54
C LEU A 78 0.26 -7.71 14.53
N GLY A 79 1.53 -8.11 14.41
CA GLY A 79 1.96 -9.51 14.40
C GLY A 79 2.64 -9.88 13.09
N ARG A 80 2.72 -11.17 12.79
CA ARG A 80 3.23 -11.70 11.52
C ARG A 80 2.08 -12.30 10.73
N ARG A 81 2.06 -12.11 9.41
CA ARG A 81 1.07 -12.76 8.54
C ARG A 81 1.40 -14.24 8.33
#